data_AF-A0A7C7JA19-F1
#
_entry.id   AF-A0A7C7JA19-F1
#
_cell.length_a   1.000
_cell.length_b   1.000
_cell.length_c   1.000
_cell.angle_alpha   90.00
_cell.angle_beta   90.00
_cell.angle_gamma   90.00
#
_symmetry.space_group_name_H-M   'P 1'
#
loop_
_entity.id
_entity.type
_entity.pdbx_description
1 polymer ?
#
loop_
_entity_poly.entity_id
_entity_poly.type
_entity_poly.pdbx_seq_one_letter_code
_entity_poly.pdbx_strand_id
1 'polypeptide(L)'
;MELVLNKVKAETLPGSEKNQDVINKVIDAGRLMLSADSLGASQVMLDKAVAYSLERKQFGRQIGSFQAVKHMCAEMAAELEPCHAMVWHTAHCFDHIPEEARLMACHTKAHVSEVGKQVSRTAIEVHGGMGFTEELGLHYWFKRIGLNRQLLGSPELVREEAAKIQNFDQSPPES
;
A
#
# COMPACT_ATOMS: atom_id res chain seq x y z
N MET A 1 -6.77 -12.55 17.52
CA MET A 1 -7.89 -13.50 17.70
C MET A 1 -7.75 -14.53 16.60
N GLU A 2 -7.52 -15.78 16.96
CA GLU A 2 -7.43 -16.90 16.02
C GLU A 2 -8.78 -17.62 15.99
N LEU A 3 -9.31 -17.92 14.80
CA LEU A 3 -10.56 -18.65 14.65
C LEU A 3 -10.27 -20.13 14.51
N VAL A 4 -10.69 -20.94 15.49
CA VAL A 4 -10.52 -22.40 15.49
C VAL A 4 -11.86 -23.07 15.24
N LEU A 5 -11.97 -23.79 14.11
CA LEU A 5 -13.18 -24.52 13.71
C LEU A 5 -12.97 -26.03 13.92
N ASN A 6 -13.44 -26.59 15.02
CA ASN A 6 -13.27 -28.02 15.35
C ASN A 6 -14.57 -28.81 15.16
N LYS A 7 -14.61 -29.69 14.15
CA LYS A 7 -15.76 -30.57 13.82
C LYS A 7 -17.10 -29.84 13.74
N VAL A 8 -17.06 -28.56 13.38
CA VAL A 8 -18.27 -27.75 13.19
C VAL A 8 -19.02 -28.25 11.95
N LYS A 9 -20.35 -28.27 12.00
CA LYS A 9 -21.16 -28.55 10.82
C LYS A 9 -20.95 -27.41 9.81
N ALA A 10 -20.66 -27.76 8.57
CA ALA A 10 -20.54 -26.83 7.46
C ALA A 10 -21.34 -27.38 6.28
N GLU A 11 -21.91 -26.48 5.49
CA GLU A 11 -22.59 -26.79 4.24
C GLU A 11 -21.85 -26.07 3.11
N THR A 12 -21.52 -26.80 2.06
CA THR A 12 -20.84 -26.22 0.91
C THR A 12 -21.81 -25.34 0.14
N LEU A 13 -21.42 -24.09 -0.13
CA LEU A 13 -22.23 -23.20 -0.95
C LEU A 13 -22.37 -23.77 -2.38
N PRO A 14 -23.59 -23.87 -2.94
CA PRO A 14 -23.79 -24.44 -4.27
C PRO A 14 -22.90 -23.78 -5.33
N GLY A 15 -22.20 -24.58 -6.14
CA GLY A 15 -21.33 -24.11 -7.21
C GLY A 15 -19.93 -23.63 -6.77
N SER A 16 -19.58 -23.71 -5.49
CA SER A 16 -18.30 -23.22 -4.97
C SER A 16 -17.17 -24.26 -4.93
N GLU A 17 -17.45 -25.57 -5.12
CA GLU A 17 -16.46 -26.65 -4.96
C GLU A 17 -15.20 -26.51 -5.83
N LYS A 18 -15.32 -25.93 -7.02
CA LYS A 18 -14.19 -25.72 -7.96
C LYS A 18 -14.10 -24.29 -8.51
N ASN A 19 -14.97 -23.39 -8.05
CA ASN A 19 -14.99 -22.01 -8.50
C ASN A 19 -14.32 -21.11 -7.46
N GLN A 20 -13.12 -20.62 -7.79
CA GLN A 20 -12.39 -19.66 -6.95
C GLN A 20 -12.58 -18.21 -7.42
N ASP A 21 -13.37 -17.95 -8.45
CA ASP A 21 -13.51 -16.62 -9.07
C ASP A 21 -14.03 -15.60 -8.06
N VAL A 22 -15.00 -16.00 -7.24
CA VAL A 22 -15.55 -15.14 -6.18
C VAL A 22 -14.47 -14.83 -5.14
N ILE A 23 -13.66 -15.81 -4.74
CA ILE A 23 -12.57 -15.62 -3.78
C ILE A 23 -11.53 -14.66 -4.35
N ASN A 24 -11.11 -14.89 -5.59
CA ASN A 24 -10.15 -14.04 -6.30
C ASN A 24 -10.66 -12.60 -6.40
N LYS A 25 -11.91 -12.41 -6.82
CA LYS A 25 -12.54 -11.09 -6.93
C LYS A 25 -12.57 -10.35 -5.58
N VAL A 26 -12.87 -11.06 -4.49
CA VAL A 26 -12.86 -10.48 -3.13
C VAL A 26 -11.44 -10.13 -2.69
N ILE A 27 -10.45 -10.98 -2.95
CA ILE A 27 -9.04 -10.69 -2.67
C ILE A 27 -8.59 -9.46 -3.44
N ASP A 28 -8.90 -9.37 -4.73
CA ASP A 28 -8.49 -8.25 -5.58
C ASP A 28 -9.17 -6.94 -5.15
N ALA A 29 -10.45 -6.99 -4.77
CA ALA A 29 -11.14 -5.83 -4.19
C ALA A 29 -10.49 -5.40 -2.85
N GLY A 30 -10.13 -6.38 -2.00
CA GLY A 30 -9.40 -6.12 -0.77
C GLY A 30 -8.02 -5.51 -1.00
N ARG A 31 -7.30 -5.95 -2.04
CA ARG A 31 -6.01 -5.36 -2.46
C ARG A 31 -6.16 -3.90 -2.85
N LEU A 32 -7.17 -3.56 -3.65
CA LEU A 32 -7.52 -2.18 -4.00
C LEU A 32 -7.82 -1.34 -2.75
N MET A 33 -8.65 -1.86 -1.83
CA MET A 33 -8.98 -1.16 -0.58
C MET A 33 -7.75 -0.92 0.30
N LEU A 34 -6.86 -1.90 0.45
CA LEU A 34 -5.59 -1.75 1.18
C LEU A 34 -4.66 -0.72 0.52
N SER A 35 -4.64 -0.66 -0.82
CA SER A 35 -3.90 0.38 -1.55
C SER A 35 -4.47 1.76 -1.29
N ALA A 36 -5.79 1.94 -1.38
CA ALA A 36 -6.43 3.22 -1.10
C ALA A 36 -6.18 3.69 0.35
N ASP A 37 -6.24 2.77 1.32
CA ASP A 37 -5.93 3.05 2.73
C ASP A 37 -4.46 3.46 2.92
N SER A 38 -3.53 2.75 2.27
CA SER A 38 -2.11 3.05 2.33
C SER A 38 -1.78 4.39 1.68
N LEU A 39 -2.41 4.71 0.55
CA LEU A 39 -2.31 6.00 -0.12
C LEU A 39 -2.74 7.15 0.81
N GLY A 40 -3.91 7.03 1.43
CA GLY A 40 -4.40 8.02 2.40
C GLY A 40 -3.49 8.15 3.63
N ALA A 41 -3.03 7.03 4.19
CA ALA A 41 -2.09 7.02 5.30
C ALA A 41 -0.76 7.71 4.94
N SER A 42 -0.24 7.45 3.74
CA SER A 42 0.97 8.09 3.23
C SER A 42 0.78 9.59 3.01
N GLN A 43 -0.37 10.02 2.49
CA GLN A 43 -0.69 11.44 2.33
C GLN A 43 -0.68 12.15 3.69
N VAL A 44 -1.31 11.57 4.72
CA VAL A 44 -1.30 12.13 6.08
C VAL A 44 0.14 12.25 6.63
N MET A 45 1.00 11.27 6.37
CA MET A 45 2.40 11.34 6.80
C MET A 45 3.19 12.41 6.05
N LEU A 46 2.96 12.56 4.74
CA LEU A 46 3.54 13.65 3.93
C LEU A 46 3.10 15.02 4.46
N ASP A 47 1.80 15.22 4.65
CA ASP A 47 1.24 16.49 5.14
C ASP A 47 1.83 16.88 6.49
N LYS A 48 1.94 15.90 7.41
CA LYS A 48 2.58 16.10 8.71
C LYS A 48 4.05 16.45 8.58
N ALA A 49 4.79 15.79 7.69
CA ALA A 49 6.20 16.09 7.46
C ALA A 49 6.40 17.50 6.92
N VAL A 50 5.57 17.93 5.96
CA VAL A 50 5.60 19.30 5.44
C VAL A 50 5.28 20.31 6.54
N ALA A 51 4.19 20.12 7.29
CA ALA A 51 3.81 21.01 8.38
C ALA A 51 4.92 21.13 9.44
N TYR A 52 5.45 19.99 9.91
CA TYR A 52 6.55 19.98 10.88
C TYR A 52 7.80 20.69 10.32
N SER A 53 8.09 20.53 9.04
CA SER A 53 9.25 21.20 8.43
C SER A 53 9.14 22.72 8.44
N LEU A 54 7.93 23.26 8.37
CA LEU A 54 7.64 24.69 8.40
C LEU A 54 7.56 25.24 9.84
N GLU A 55 7.29 24.41 10.84
CA GLU A 55 7.22 24.86 12.24
C GLU A 55 8.55 24.70 12.98
N ARG A 56 9.24 23.58 12.78
CA ARG A 56 10.45 23.22 13.51
C ARG A 56 11.62 24.12 13.11
N LYS A 57 12.28 24.73 14.11
CA LYS A 57 13.47 25.56 13.91
C LYS A 57 14.73 24.87 14.45
N GLN A 58 15.78 24.81 13.64
CA GLN A 58 17.14 24.41 14.04
C GLN A 58 18.16 25.28 13.31
N PHE A 59 19.31 25.51 13.95
CA PHE A 59 20.36 26.39 13.41
C PHE A 59 19.82 27.79 13.03
N GLY A 60 18.92 28.32 13.85
CA GLY A 60 18.36 29.67 13.71
C GLY A 60 17.27 29.85 12.64
N ARG A 61 16.83 28.79 11.94
CA ARG A 61 15.79 28.87 10.89
C ARG A 61 14.90 27.62 10.82
N GLN A 62 13.78 27.70 10.10
CA GLN A 62 12.90 26.55 9.87
C GLN A 62 13.64 25.43 9.13
N ILE A 63 13.41 24.17 9.50
CA ILE A 63 14.12 23.05 8.86
C ILE A 63 13.73 22.88 7.38
N GLY A 64 12.51 23.25 7.01
CA GLY A 64 12.05 23.27 5.62
C GLY A 64 12.80 24.27 4.73
N SER A 65 13.67 25.14 5.29
CA SER A 65 14.55 26.00 4.49
C SER A 65 15.80 25.28 3.96
N PHE A 66 16.20 24.15 4.55
CA PHE A 66 17.33 23.35 4.09
C PHE A 66 16.94 22.53 2.86
N GLN A 67 17.78 22.54 1.82
CA GLN A 67 17.52 21.81 0.57
C GLN A 67 17.25 20.32 0.78
N ALA A 68 18.01 19.66 1.67
CA ALA A 68 17.80 18.24 1.98
C ALA A 68 16.36 17.95 2.42
N VAL A 69 15.77 18.78 3.29
CA VAL A 69 14.38 18.61 3.76
C VAL A 69 13.38 18.92 2.65
N LYS A 70 13.62 19.96 1.84
CA LYS A 70 12.77 20.28 0.69
C LYS A 70 12.73 19.13 -0.31
N HIS A 71 13.89 18.57 -0.64
CA HIS A 71 14.00 17.44 -1.57
C HIS A 71 13.27 16.22 -1.03
N MET A 72 13.43 15.88 0.25
CA MET A 72 12.67 14.78 0.86
C MET A 72 11.15 14.97 0.73
N CYS A 73 10.63 16.16 1.04
CA CYS A 73 9.20 16.43 0.93
C CYS A 73 8.71 16.44 -0.54
N ALA A 74 9.48 17.02 -1.45
CA ALA A 74 9.16 17.04 -2.87
C ALA A 74 9.15 15.62 -3.47
N GLU A 75 10.10 14.78 -3.10
CA GLU A 75 10.20 13.40 -3.58
C GLU A 75 9.04 12.55 -3.08
N MET A 76 8.68 12.67 -1.79
CA MET A 76 7.50 11.99 -1.25
C MET A 76 6.23 12.37 -2.02
N ALA A 77 6.05 13.65 -2.35
CA ALA A 77 4.90 14.11 -3.12
C ALA A 77 4.93 13.57 -4.56
N ALA A 78 6.10 13.61 -5.21
CA ALA A 78 6.27 13.16 -6.59
C ALA A 78 6.00 11.65 -6.77
N GLU A 79 6.43 10.83 -5.81
CA GLU A 79 6.18 9.38 -5.82
C GLU A 79 4.73 9.03 -5.46
N LEU A 80 4.10 9.82 -4.58
CA LEU A 80 2.73 9.54 -4.11
C LEU A 80 1.65 9.96 -5.09
N GLU A 81 1.83 11.07 -5.82
CA GLU A 81 0.80 11.63 -6.71
C GLU A 81 0.30 10.62 -7.77
N PRO A 82 1.16 9.86 -8.49
CA PRO A 82 0.70 8.86 -9.46
C PRO A 82 -0.15 7.74 -8.86
N CYS A 83 0.03 7.44 -7.56
CA CYS A 83 -0.73 6.40 -6.88
C CYS A 83 -2.23 6.70 -6.82
N HIS A 84 -2.64 7.98 -6.83
CA HIS A 84 -4.05 8.35 -6.91
C HIS A 84 -4.69 7.84 -8.21
N ALA A 85 -4.03 8.06 -9.34
CA ALA A 85 -4.51 7.59 -10.63
C ALA A 85 -4.58 6.06 -10.69
N MET A 86 -3.59 5.36 -10.13
CA MET A 86 -3.59 3.89 -10.10
C MET A 86 -4.78 3.32 -9.32
N VAL A 87 -5.07 3.87 -8.13
CA VAL A 87 -6.22 3.45 -7.31
C VAL A 87 -7.53 3.69 -8.04
N TRP A 88 -7.73 4.89 -8.59
CA TRP A 88 -8.94 5.22 -9.34
C TRP A 88 -9.12 4.38 -10.60
N HIS A 89 -8.03 4.16 -11.36
CA HIS A 89 -8.09 3.34 -12.56
C HIS A 89 -8.39 1.88 -12.22
N THR A 90 -7.79 1.34 -11.17
CA THR A 90 -8.10 -0.03 -10.71
C THR A 90 -9.57 -0.14 -10.33
N ALA A 91 -10.11 0.81 -9.57
CA ALA A 91 -11.55 0.86 -9.24
C ALA A 91 -12.42 0.91 -10.51
N HIS A 92 -12.02 1.72 -11.51
CA HIS A 92 -12.70 1.76 -12.79
C HIS A 92 -12.72 0.40 -13.50
N CYS A 93 -11.60 -0.34 -13.52
CA CYS A 93 -11.52 -1.68 -14.12
C CYS A 93 -12.47 -2.67 -13.41
N PHE A 94 -12.62 -2.59 -12.09
CA PHE A 94 -13.59 -3.44 -11.37
C PHE A 94 -15.03 -3.30 -11.89
N ASP A 95 -15.41 -2.08 -12.24
CA ASP A 95 -16.77 -1.75 -12.64
C ASP A 95 -16.98 -1.87 -14.17
N HIS A 96 -15.96 -1.57 -14.96
CA HIS A 96 -16.11 -1.35 -16.41
C HIS A 96 -15.20 -2.20 -17.30
N ILE A 97 -14.12 -2.79 -16.75
CA ILE A 97 -13.15 -3.60 -17.51
C ILE A 97 -12.75 -4.85 -16.70
N PRO A 98 -13.69 -5.78 -16.40
CA PRO A 98 -13.46 -6.86 -15.44
C PRO A 98 -12.29 -7.78 -15.78
N GLU A 99 -11.96 -7.93 -17.06
CA GLU A 99 -10.82 -8.71 -17.55
C GLU A 99 -9.46 -8.13 -17.13
N GLU A 100 -9.37 -6.81 -16.90
CA GLU A 100 -8.15 -6.14 -16.43
C GLU A 100 -8.09 -5.98 -14.90
N ALA A 101 -9.24 -6.12 -14.22
CA ALA A 101 -9.39 -5.79 -12.80
C ALA A 101 -8.35 -6.51 -11.91
N ARG A 102 -8.10 -7.79 -12.16
CA ARG A 102 -7.11 -8.57 -11.38
C ARG A 102 -5.68 -8.08 -11.60
N LEU A 103 -5.29 -7.88 -12.85
CA LEU A 103 -3.94 -7.39 -13.18
C LEU A 103 -3.69 -6.02 -12.55
N MET A 104 -4.68 -5.12 -12.66
CA MET A 104 -4.62 -3.80 -12.07
C MET A 104 -4.59 -3.82 -10.55
N ALA A 105 -5.36 -4.71 -9.91
CA ALA A 105 -5.30 -4.90 -8.46
C ALA A 105 -3.90 -5.33 -7.99
N CYS A 106 -3.25 -6.26 -8.70
CA CYS A 106 -1.88 -6.68 -8.42
C CYS A 106 -0.87 -5.54 -8.57
N HIS A 107 -0.90 -4.82 -9.71
CA HIS A 107 0.01 -3.70 -9.96
C HIS A 107 -0.16 -2.58 -8.94
N THR A 108 -1.40 -2.18 -8.68
CA THR A 108 -1.72 -1.11 -7.71
C THR A 108 -1.37 -1.53 -6.29
N LYS A 109 -1.61 -2.79 -5.90
CA LYS A 109 -1.15 -3.30 -4.58
C LYS A 109 0.35 -3.24 -4.45
N ALA A 110 1.09 -3.72 -5.45
CA ALA A 110 2.54 -3.76 -5.41
C ALA A 110 3.14 -2.35 -5.33
N HIS A 111 2.72 -1.46 -6.22
CA HIS A 111 3.31 -0.14 -6.37
C HIS A 111 3.02 0.76 -5.17
N VAL A 112 1.74 0.89 -4.79
CA VAL A 112 1.34 1.74 -3.64
C VAL A 112 1.96 1.24 -2.33
N SER A 113 2.16 -0.08 -2.18
CA SER A 113 2.83 -0.64 -1.00
C SER A 113 4.31 -0.24 -0.91
N GLU A 114 5.04 -0.12 -2.02
CA GLU A 114 6.44 0.35 -2.00
C GLU A 114 6.52 1.86 -1.80
N VAL A 115 5.71 2.62 -2.54
CA VAL A 115 5.64 4.08 -2.37
C VAL A 115 5.26 4.43 -0.93
N GLY A 116 4.24 3.78 -0.37
CA GLY A 116 3.83 4.06 1.00
C GLY A 116 4.89 3.70 2.05
N LYS A 117 5.66 2.63 1.83
CA LYS A 117 6.83 2.29 2.66
C LYS A 117 7.91 3.37 2.56
N GLN A 118 8.19 3.90 1.38
CA GLN A 118 9.16 4.98 1.19
C GLN A 118 8.70 6.27 1.86
N VAL A 119 7.48 6.72 1.56
CA VAL A 119 6.88 7.93 2.16
C VAL A 119 6.85 7.84 3.69
N SER A 120 6.45 6.70 4.25
CA SER A 120 6.39 6.55 5.71
C SER A 120 7.77 6.65 6.38
N ARG A 121 8.82 6.09 5.75
CA ARG A 121 10.20 6.19 6.24
C ARG A 121 10.73 7.62 6.13
N THR A 122 10.57 8.25 4.97
CA THR A 122 11.06 9.62 4.73
C THR A 122 10.33 10.63 5.61
N ALA A 123 9.02 10.44 5.85
CA ALA A 123 8.28 11.27 6.79
C ALA A 123 8.84 11.16 8.22
N ILE A 124 9.19 9.95 8.70
CA ILE A 124 9.87 9.78 10.00
C ILE A 124 11.23 10.51 10.00
N GLU A 125 11.99 10.40 8.90
CA GLU A 125 13.30 11.05 8.77
C GLU A 125 13.22 12.58 8.84
N VAL A 126 12.22 13.20 8.20
CA VAL A 126 11.96 14.65 8.29
C VAL A 126 11.71 15.10 9.75
N HIS A 127 11.08 14.24 10.56
CA HIS A 127 10.84 14.52 11.97
C HIS A 127 12.05 14.24 12.88
N GLY A 128 13.07 13.53 12.37
CA GLY A 128 14.23 13.09 13.15
C GLY A 128 13.82 12.22 14.34
N GLY A 129 14.44 12.45 15.50
CA GLY A 129 14.13 11.70 16.72
C GLY A 129 12.66 11.75 17.14
N MET A 130 11.96 12.86 16.87
CA MET A 130 10.52 13.02 17.16
C MET A 130 9.63 12.12 16.28
N GLY A 131 10.13 11.64 15.15
CA GLY A 131 9.36 10.77 14.25
C GLY A 131 9.05 9.39 14.85
N PHE A 132 9.83 8.97 15.85
CA PHE A 132 9.65 7.68 16.55
C PHE A 132 8.84 7.77 17.83
N THR A 133 8.46 8.98 18.23
CA THR A 133 7.78 9.21 19.51
C THR A 133 6.26 9.19 19.33
N GLU A 134 5.51 9.02 20.42
CA GLU A 134 4.06 8.89 20.36
C GLU A 134 3.36 10.22 20.12
N GLU A 135 4.00 11.33 20.52
CA GLU A 135 3.46 12.69 20.58
C GLU A 135 2.99 13.21 19.21
N LEU A 136 3.62 12.77 18.12
CA LEU A 136 3.26 13.21 16.76
C LEU A 136 2.39 12.19 16.01
N GLY A 137 2.20 10.99 16.58
CA GLY A 137 1.32 9.96 16.04
C GLY A 137 1.78 9.31 14.73
N LEU A 138 2.99 9.59 14.23
CA LEU A 138 3.50 9.02 12.96
C LEU A 138 3.62 7.49 13.01
N HIS A 139 3.98 6.95 14.17
CA HIS A 139 4.14 5.52 14.39
C HIS A 139 2.85 4.72 14.09
N TYR A 140 1.67 5.32 14.26
CA TYR A 140 0.40 4.69 13.92
C TYR A 140 0.31 4.41 12.41
N TRP A 141 0.54 5.44 11.60
CA TRP A 141 0.48 5.35 10.13
C TRP A 141 1.60 4.46 9.59
N PHE A 142 2.81 4.55 10.14
CA PHE A 142 3.92 3.67 9.78
C PHE A 142 3.56 2.19 9.99
N LYS A 143 2.99 1.83 11.15
CA LYS A 143 2.56 0.45 11.43
C LYS A 143 1.40 0.01 10.52
N ARG A 144 0.45 0.91 10.24
CA ARG A 144 -0.70 0.62 9.35
C ARG A 144 -0.25 0.33 7.92
N ILE A 145 0.62 1.17 7.36
CA ILE A 145 1.24 0.95 6.04
C ILE A 145 2.03 -0.37 6.03
N GLY A 146 2.80 -0.65 7.09
CA GLY A 146 3.53 -1.91 7.24
C GLY A 146 2.63 -3.15 7.24
N LEU A 147 1.48 -3.09 7.94
CA LEU A 147 0.48 -4.16 7.96
C LEU A 147 -0.16 -4.34 6.58
N ASN A 148 -0.65 -3.26 5.97
CA ASN A 148 -1.29 -3.28 4.65
C ASN A 148 -0.35 -3.83 3.57
N ARG A 149 0.96 -3.56 3.67
CA ARG A 149 1.97 -4.12 2.77
C ARG A 149 1.96 -5.65 2.77
N GLN A 150 1.65 -6.30 3.90
CA GLN A 150 1.68 -7.76 4.03
C GLN A 150 0.32 -8.43 3.80
N LEU A 151 -0.77 -7.76 4.14
CA LEU A 151 -2.12 -8.32 3.96
C LEU A 151 -2.46 -8.52 2.48
N LEU A 152 -3.11 -9.66 2.20
CA LEU A 152 -3.57 -10.07 0.86
C LEU A 152 -2.45 -10.14 -0.20
N GLY A 153 -1.21 -10.40 0.24
CA GLY A 153 -0.04 -10.58 -0.62
C GLY A 153 0.97 -9.44 -0.46
N SER A 154 2.22 -9.83 -0.25
CA SER A 154 3.36 -8.89 -0.27
C SER A 154 3.60 -8.39 -1.70
N PRO A 155 4.28 -7.24 -1.90
CA PRO A 155 4.57 -6.71 -3.23
C PRO A 155 5.28 -7.71 -4.15
N GLU A 156 6.11 -8.58 -3.59
CA GLU A 156 6.82 -9.63 -4.33
C GLU A 156 5.84 -10.67 -4.87
N LEU A 157 4.95 -11.19 -4.01
CA LEU A 157 3.94 -12.19 -4.38
C LEU A 157 2.95 -11.65 -5.41
N VAL A 158 2.45 -10.43 -5.23
CA VAL A 158 1.47 -9.87 -6.18
C VAL A 158 2.10 -9.49 -7.53
N ARG A 159 3.41 -9.19 -7.57
CA ARG A 159 4.14 -9.02 -8.84
C ARG A 159 4.33 -10.35 -9.56
N GLU A 160 4.58 -11.42 -8.83
CA GLU A 160 4.64 -12.77 -9.40
C GLU A 160 3.28 -13.17 -10.00
N GLU A 161 2.18 -12.90 -9.29
CA GLU A 161 0.83 -13.10 -9.82
C GLU A 161 0.59 -12.28 -11.10
N ALA A 162 0.98 -11.00 -11.12
CA ALA A 162 0.87 -10.16 -12.31
C ALA A 162 1.70 -10.72 -13.49
N ALA A 163 2.92 -11.18 -13.23
CA ALA A 163 3.78 -11.79 -14.25
C ALA A 163 3.13 -13.05 -14.85
N LYS A 164 2.51 -13.90 -14.04
CA LYS A 164 1.77 -15.08 -14.51
C LYS A 164 0.58 -14.70 -15.39
N ILE A 165 -0.20 -13.68 -14.98
CA ILE A 165 -1.33 -13.16 -15.78
C ILE A 165 -0.86 -12.66 -17.16
N GLN A 166 0.32 -12.04 -17.21
CA GLN A 166 0.92 -11.49 -18.43
C GLN A 166 1.69 -12.53 -19.24
N ASN A 167 1.72 -13.80 -18.83
CA ASN A 167 2.49 -14.89 -19.44
C ASN A 167 4.01 -14.63 -19.47
N PHE A 168 4.54 -13.93 -18.47
CA PHE A 168 5.98 -13.70 -18.28
C PHE A 168 6.63 -14.71 -17.34
N ASP A 169 5.97 -15.83 -17.06
CA ASP A 169 6.49 -16.82 -16.14
C ASP A 169 7.84 -17.39 -16.63
N GLN A 170 8.90 -17.10 -15.89
CA GLN A 170 10.24 -17.67 -16.08
C GLN A 170 10.52 -18.81 -15.07
N SER A 171 9.50 -19.26 -14.33
CA SER A 171 9.66 -20.38 -13.40
C SER A 171 10.12 -21.61 -14.19
N PRO A 172 11.19 -22.30 -13.75
CA PRO A 172 11.57 -23.55 -14.38
C PRO A 172 10.38 -24.53 -14.30
N PRO A 173 10.14 -25.36 -15.33
CA PRO A 173 9.10 -26.38 -15.25
C PRO A 173 9.34 -27.24 -14.01
N GLU A 174 8.26 -27.51 -13.26
CA GLU A 174 8.31 -28.38 -12.09
C GLU A 174 8.92 -29.74 -12.50
N SER A 175 10.03 -30.11 -11.85
CA SER A 175 10.77 -31.36 -12.08
C SER A 175 10.15 -32.55 -11.36
#